data_AF-A0AAD1ZW66-F1
#
_entry.id   AF-A0AAD1ZW66-F1
#
_cell.length_a   1.000
_cell.length_b   1.000
_cell.length_c   1.000
_cell.angle_alpha   90.00
_cell.angle_beta   90.00
_cell.angle_gamma   90.00
#
_symmetry.space_group_name_H-M   'P 1'
#
loop_
_entity.id
_entity.type
_entity.pdbx_description
1 polymer ?
#
loop_
_entity_poly.entity_id
_entity_poly.type
_entity_poly.pdbx_seq_one_letter_code
_entity_poly.pdbx_strand_id
1 'polypeptide(L)'
;MSERCQLVAIKRLIRETPTNKAEDSLSELGVLEYVDHPNIANVIGYGIEGGMHLVLPLSINGSLSSITDFGLAKWIPDEWTQLTVSELEGTLGYLPPEFFMYGIVDEKTDVYAFGVLLLELITGRPAIDDSHQGLVMWAKPMLISKNYSELVDSSLGDAYDSEQMKRMVMVASICIHQSSTERPQMSQASVPFNKCLL
;
A
#
# COMPACT_ATOMS: atom_id res chain seq x y z
N MET A 1 -21.70 -16.54 -32.65
CA MET A 1 -20.47 -16.06 -31.97
C MET A 1 -20.94 -15.34 -30.71
N SER A 2 -20.65 -15.91 -29.54
CA SER A 2 -21.04 -15.30 -28.26
C SER A 2 -20.04 -14.20 -27.94
N GLU A 3 -20.40 -12.94 -28.15
CA GLU A 3 -19.67 -11.83 -27.55
C GLU A 3 -19.78 -11.99 -26.03
N ARG A 4 -18.71 -12.44 -25.38
CA ARG A 4 -18.63 -12.38 -23.92
C ARG A 4 -18.49 -10.91 -23.58
N CYS A 5 -19.59 -10.27 -23.13
CA CYS A 5 -19.51 -8.98 -22.48
C CYS A 5 -18.71 -9.16 -21.18
N GLN A 6 -17.41 -8.88 -21.26
CA GLN A 6 -16.54 -8.88 -20.09
C GLN A 6 -16.69 -7.53 -19.40
N LEU A 7 -17.08 -7.55 -18.13
CA LEU A 7 -17.05 -6.36 -17.29
C LEU A 7 -15.60 -5.99 -16.98
N VAL A 8 -15.27 -4.72 -17.13
CA VAL A 8 -13.94 -4.15 -16.92
C VAL A 8 -14.04 -2.90 -16.05
N ALA A 9 -12.96 -2.58 -15.34
CA ALA A 9 -12.79 -1.31 -14.66
C ALA A 9 -12.01 -0.35 -15.56
N ILE A 10 -12.46 0.91 -15.66
CA ILE A 10 -11.77 1.94 -16.45
C ILE A 10 -11.27 3.01 -15.50
N LYS A 11 -9.94 3.14 -15.36
CA LYS A 11 -9.30 4.23 -14.62
C LYS A 11 -8.94 5.33 -15.60
N ARG A 12 -9.53 6.51 -15.43
CA ARG A 12 -9.14 7.71 -16.20
C ARG A 12 -7.93 8.35 -15.53
N LEU A 13 -6.85 8.53 -16.27
CA LEU A 13 -5.68 9.25 -15.78
C LEU A 13 -5.93 10.75 -16.00
N ILE A 14 -6.06 11.50 -14.91
CA ILE A 14 -6.32 12.95 -14.93
C ILE A 14 -5.00 13.67 -15.23
N ARG A 15 -4.96 14.48 -16.28
CA ARG A 15 -3.83 15.38 -16.55
C ARG A 15 -3.88 16.57 -15.58
N GLU A 16 -3.21 16.46 -14.42
CA GLU A 16 -2.94 17.64 -13.59
C GLU A 16 -1.91 18.57 -14.28
N THR A 17 -1.93 19.86 -13.94
CA THR A 17 -1.41 21.07 -14.64
C THR A 17 0.04 21.08 -15.18
N PRO A 18 0.40 22.00 -16.13
CA PRO A 18 1.43 21.84 -17.18
C PRO A 18 2.87 21.51 -16.79
N THR A 19 3.27 21.60 -15.54
CA THR A 19 4.68 21.77 -15.19
C THR A 19 5.45 20.47 -14.95
N ASN A 20 4.81 19.33 -14.62
CA ASN A 20 5.48 18.02 -14.40
C ASN A 20 4.85 16.85 -15.23
N LYS A 21 4.25 17.16 -16.38
CA LYS A 21 3.14 16.41 -17.01
C LYS A 21 3.40 15.08 -17.73
N ALA A 22 4.63 14.63 -17.97
CA ALA A 22 4.86 13.43 -18.78
C ALA A 22 5.40 12.25 -17.97
N GLU A 23 6.12 12.53 -16.88
CA GLU A 23 6.87 11.50 -16.16
C GLU A 23 5.96 10.66 -15.26
N ASP A 24 5.00 11.26 -14.54
CA ASP A 24 4.12 10.51 -13.62
C ASP A 24 3.02 9.69 -14.32
N SER A 25 2.52 10.15 -15.48
CA SER A 25 1.56 9.35 -16.27
C SER A 25 2.23 8.22 -17.06
N LEU A 26 3.50 8.39 -17.44
CA LEU A 26 4.30 7.33 -18.07
C LEU A 26 4.91 6.39 -17.03
N SER A 27 5.12 6.83 -15.78
CA SER A 27 5.60 5.95 -14.71
C SER A 27 4.56 4.90 -14.34
N GLU A 28 3.28 5.28 -14.17
CA GLU A 28 2.23 4.31 -13.86
C GLU A 28 2.04 3.27 -14.98
N LEU A 29 1.99 3.71 -16.24
CA LEU A 29 1.95 2.81 -17.40
C LEU A 29 3.22 1.95 -17.50
N GLY A 30 4.39 2.55 -17.32
CA GLY A 30 5.68 1.87 -17.41
C GLY A 30 5.87 0.81 -16.31
N VAL A 31 5.40 1.06 -15.09
CA VAL A 31 5.43 0.07 -14.01
C VAL A 31 4.43 -1.05 -14.29
N LEU A 32 3.21 -0.73 -14.71
CA LEU A 32 2.18 -1.72 -15.01
C LEU A 32 2.50 -2.61 -16.21
N GLU A 33 3.23 -2.11 -17.20
CA GLU A 33 3.70 -2.89 -18.35
C GLU A 33 4.91 -3.77 -18.00
N TYR A 34 5.75 -3.32 -17.07
CA TYR A 34 7.01 -4.00 -16.72
C TYR A 34 6.86 -5.04 -15.59
N VAL A 35 5.83 -4.95 -14.76
CA VAL A 35 5.63 -5.83 -13.61
C VAL A 35 4.51 -6.84 -13.85
N ASP A 36 4.89 -8.10 -14.08
CA ASP A 36 3.95 -9.24 -14.15
C ASP A 36 4.02 -10.05 -12.84
N HIS A 37 3.05 -9.86 -11.95
CA HIS A 37 3.00 -10.54 -10.66
C HIS A 37 1.55 -10.79 -10.22
N PRO A 38 1.23 -11.97 -9.64
CA PRO A 38 -0.15 -12.34 -9.28
C PRO A 38 -0.88 -11.40 -8.29
N ASN A 39 -0.13 -10.56 -7.56
CA ASN A 39 -0.67 -9.58 -6.61
C ASN A 39 -0.72 -8.14 -7.17
N ILE A 40 -0.37 -7.95 -8.45
CA ILE A 40 -0.44 -6.67 -9.16
C ILE A 40 -1.50 -6.80 -10.26
N ALA A 41 -2.30 -5.75 -10.44
CA ALA A 41 -3.34 -5.79 -11.44
C ALA A 41 -2.75 -5.67 -12.85
N ASN A 42 -2.88 -6.73 -13.64
CA ASN A 42 -2.45 -6.71 -15.04
C ASN A 42 -3.38 -5.84 -15.88
N VAL A 43 -2.81 -4.88 -16.61
CA VAL A 43 -3.54 -4.01 -17.54
C VAL A 43 -4.04 -4.83 -18.72
N ILE A 44 -5.35 -4.74 -19.01
CA ILE A 44 -5.99 -5.39 -20.16
C ILE A 44 -5.75 -4.57 -21.43
N GLY A 45 -5.70 -3.24 -21.30
CA GLY A 45 -5.43 -2.33 -22.39
C GLY A 45 -5.49 -0.87 -21.96
N TYR A 46 -5.28 0.04 -22.91
CA TYR A 46 -5.39 1.49 -22.68
C TYR A 46 -6.14 2.16 -23.83
N GLY A 47 -6.73 3.32 -23.54
CA GLY A 47 -7.41 4.18 -24.51
C GLY A 47 -6.91 5.61 -24.40
N ILE A 48 -6.80 6.31 -25.54
CA ILE A 48 -6.31 7.71 -25.59
C ILE A 48 -7.37 8.71 -26.07
N GLU A 49 -8.54 8.23 -26.49
CA GLU A 49 -9.61 9.06 -27.00
C GLU A 49 -10.29 9.83 -25.86
N GLY A 50 -10.29 11.17 -25.92
CA GLY A 50 -10.83 12.03 -24.86
C GLY A 50 -9.99 12.08 -23.56
N GLY A 51 -8.80 11.48 -23.57
CA GLY A 51 -7.89 11.37 -22.43
C GLY A 51 -7.24 9.99 -22.34
N MET A 52 -6.23 9.84 -21.48
CA MET A 52 -5.60 8.55 -21.23
C MET A 52 -6.43 7.75 -20.21
N HIS A 53 -6.75 6.52 -20.57
CA HIS A 53 -7.56 5.59 -19.77
C HIS A 53 -6.86 4.24 -19.70
N LEU A 54 -6.86 3.63 -18.53
CA LEU A 54 -6.42 2.26 -18.31
C LEU A 54 -7.63 1.35 -18.17
N VAL A 55 -7.60 0.21 -18.86
CA VAL A 55 -8.60 -0.85 -18.78
C VAL A 55 -8.03 -1.96 -17.91
N LEU A 56 -8.68 -2.22 -16.78
CA LEU A 56 -8.27 -3.18 -15.76
C LEU A 56 -9.35 -4.26 -15.59
N PRO A 57 -8.99 -5.47 -15.12
CA PRO A 57 -9.98 -6.46 -14.72
C PRO A 57 -10.84 -5.92 -13.59
N LEU A 58 -12.17 -6.08 -13.70
CA LEU A 58 -13.06 -5.70 -12.61
C LEU A 58 -12.90 -6.68 -11.44
N SER A 59 -12.38 -6.19 -10.31
CA SER A 59 -12.40 -6.94 -9.05
C SER A 59 -13.76 -6.80 -8.39
N ILE A 60 -14.53 -7.89 -8.35
CA ILE A 60 -15.88 -7.94 -7.76
C ILE A 60 -15.83 -7.70 -6.24
N ASN A 61 -14.70 -8.01 -5.60
CA ASN A 61 -14.49 -7.87 -4.16
C ASN A 61 -13.80 -6.55 -3.77
N GLY A 62 -13.59 -5.62 -4.71
CA GLY A 62 -12.90 -4.35 -4.46
C GLY A 62 -11.38 -4.41 -4.60
N SER A 63 -10.67 -3.41 -4.09
CA SER A 63 -9.26 -3.13 -4.43
C SER A 63 -8.19 -3.73 -3.49
N LEU A 64 -8.56 -4.33 -2.37
CA LEU A 64 -7.60 -4.76 -1.34
C LEU A 64 -6.66 -5.91 -1.76
N SER A 65 -7.04 -6.72 -2.75
CA SER A 65 -6.28 -7.90 -3.15
C SER A 65 -5.19 -7.64 -4.19
N SER A 66 -5.23 -6.51 -4.88
CA SER A 66 -4.36 -6.25 -6.03
C SER A 66 -3.93 -4.80 -6.05
N ILE A 67 -2.63 -4.56 -6.19
CA ILE A 67 -2.09 -3.22 -6.33
C ILE A 67 -2.44 -2.70 -7.73
N THR A 68 -3.16 -1.59 -7.81
CA THR A 68 -3.71 -1.03 -9.06
C THR A 68 -3.33 0.44 -9.27
N ASP A 69 -2.68 1.08 -8.30
CA ASP A 69 -2.41 2.51 -8.33
C ASP A 69 -0.92 2.78 -8.19
N PHE A 70 -0.29 3.09 -9.33
CA PHE A 70 1.13 3.43 -9.40
C PHE A 70 1.34 4.90 -9.76
N GLY A 71 0.31 5.74 -9.63
CA GLY A 71 0.38 7.17 -10.00
C GLY A 71 1.45 7.97 -9.25
N LEU A 72 1.94 7.46 -8.12
CA LEU A 72 3.02 8.04 -7.33
C LEU A 72 4.30 7.18 -7.30
N ALA A 73 4.34 6.08 -8.06
CA ALA A 73 5.50 5.20 -8.07
C ALA A 73 6.71 5.93 -8.66
N LYS A 74 7.86 5.84 -7.97
CA LYS A 74 9.12 6.45 -8.40
C LYS A 74 10.14 5.37 -8.70
N TRP A 75 10.79 5.47 -9.86
CA TRP A 75 11.92 4.61 -10.22
C TRP A 75 13.20 5.13 -9.54
N ILE A 76 13.81 4.31 -8.69
CA ILE A 76 15.12 4.61 -8.10
C ILE A 76 16.19 3.90 -8.94
N PRO A 77 17.13 4.62 -9.57
CA PRO A 77 18.24 3.99 -10.30
C PRO A 77 19.09 3.12 -9.36
N ASP A 78 19.66 2.02 -9.86
CA ASP A 78 20.45 1.05 -9.06
C ASP A 78 21.62 1.66 -8.27
N GLU A 79 22.10 2.83 -8.69
CA GLU A 79 23.19 3.57 -8.05
C GLU A 79 22.76 4.29 -6.77
N TRP A 80 21.45 4.47 -6.56
CA TRP A 80 20.86 5.28 -5.50
C TRP A 80 20.02 4.39 -4.58
N THR A 81 20.07 4.65 -3.27
CA THR A 81 19.26 3.92 -2.28
C THR A 81 18.04 4.70 -1.81
N GLN A 82 17.97 5.99 -2.13
CA GLN A 82 16.90 6.88 -1.71
C GLN A 82 16.75 8.04 -2.69
N LEU A 83 15.55 8.61 -2.72
CA LEU A 83 15.22 9.86 -3.40
C LEU A 83 14.77 10.90 -2.37
N THR A 84 15.09 12.17 -2.61
CA THR A 84 14.52 13.28 -1.85
C THR A 84 13.55 14.01 -2.75
N VAL A 85 12.27 14.06 -2.35
CA VAL A 85 11.22 14.73 -3.10
C VAL A 85 10.88 16.08 -2.47
N SER A 86 10.67 17.10 -3.31
CA SER A 86 10.33 18.46 -2.86
C SER A 86 8.85 18.69 -2.62
N GLU A 87 7.99 17.90 -3.28
CA GLU A 87 6.53 17.94 -3.13
C GLU A 87 6.08 16.80 -2.21
N LEU A 88 5.21 17.14 -1.25
CA LEU A 88 4.66 16.20 -0.29
C LEU A 88 3.51 15.42 -0.92
N GLU A 89 3.84 14.45 -1.77
CA GLU A 89 2.88 13.57 -2.44
C GLU A 89 2.72 12.26 -1.67
N GLY A 90 1.47 11.89 -1.33
CA GLY A 90 1.16 10.58 -0.74
C GLY A 90 -0.10 10.57 0.13
N THR A 91 -0.53 9.37 0.52
CA THR A 91 -1.76 9.18 1.30
C THR A 91 -1.49 9.40 2.78
N LEU A 92 -2.09 10.45 3.35
CA LEU A 92 -2.01 10.72 4.78
C LEU A 92 -2.44 9.48 5.58
N GLY A 93 -1.64 9.11 6.59
CA GLY A 93 -1.83 7.90 7.39
C GLY A 93 -0.87 6.76 7.05
N TYR A 94 -0.43 6.67 5.79
CA TYR A 94 0.53 5.66 5.32
C TYR A 94 1.96 6.20 5.17
N LEU A 95 2.12 7.52 5.26
CA LEU A 95 3.41 8.18 5.14
C LEU A 95 4.27 7.97 6.39
N PRO A 96 5.54 7.55 6.26
CA PRO A 96 6.45 7.38 7.39
C PRO A 96 6.93 8.73 7.94
N PRO A 97 7.39 8.79 9.21
CA PRO A 97 7.77 10.04 9.86
C PRO A 97 8.94 10.76 9.16
N GLU A 98 9.93 10.03 8.66
CA GLU A 98 11.08 10.60 7.95
C GLU A 98 10.72 11.25 6.62
N PHE A 99 9.62 10.82 5.99
CA PHE A 99 9.11 11.48 4.79
C PHE A 99 8.61 12.89 5.12
N PHE A 100 7.87 13.07 6.23
CA PHE A 100 7.43 14.39 6.68
C PHE A 100 8.57 15.30 7.14
N MET A 101 9.60 14.72 7.77
CA MET A 101 10.70 15.50 8.33
C MET A 101 11.72 15.93 7.28
N TYR A 102 11.99 15.06 6.30
CA TYR A 102 13.14 15.19 5.40
C TYR A 102 12.80 14.98 3.91
N GLY A 103 11.57 14.58 3.57
CA GLY A 103 11.17 14.26 2.19
C GLY A 103 11.87 13.02 1.62
N ILE A 104 12.34 12.11 2.49
CA ILE A 104 13.07 10.91 2.08
C ILE A 104 12.09 9.82 1.63
N VAL A 105 12.34 9.27 0.44
CA VAL A 105 11.63 8.11 -0.13
C VAL A 105 12.65 7.02 -0.45
N ASP A 106 12.40 5.82 0.06
CA ASP A 106 13.22 4.62 -0.11
C ASP A 106 12.33 3.36 -0.05
N GLU A 107 12.91 2.15 -0.17
CA GLU A 107 12.10 0.93 -0.06
C GLU A 107 11.43 0.74 1.31
N LYS A 108 11.93 1.43 2.35
CA LYS A 108 11.40 1.38 3.71
C LYS A 108 10.14 2.22 3.89
N THR A 109 9.88 3.13 2.96
CA THR A 109 8.64 3.89 2.86
C THR A 109 7.47 2.94 2.60
N ASP A 110 7.63 2.02 1.63
CA ASP A 110 6.61 1.01 1.33
C ASP A 110 6.45 -0.01 2.48
N VAL A 111 7.54 -0.39 3.15
CA VAL A 111 7.47 -1.26 4.33
C VAL A 111 6.64 -0.62 5.45
N TYR A 112 6.77 0.68 5.66
CA TYR A 112 5.95 1.39 6.65
C TYR A 112 4.47 1.38 6.25
N ALA A 113 4.16 1.75 5.00
CA ALA A 113 2.79 1.74 4.48
C ALA A 113 2.15 0.35 4.59
N PHE A 114 2.91 -0.71 4.31
CA PHE A 114 2.49 -2.09 4.53
C PHE A 114 2.16 -2.37 6.00
N GLY A 115 3.00 -1.92 6.94
CA GLY A 115 2.73 -2.05 8.37
C GLY A 115 1.43 -1.36 8.81
N VAL A 116 1.13 -0.18 8.24
CA VAL A 116 -0.14 0.53 8.49
C VAL A 116 -1.32 -0.27 7.95
N LEU A 117 -1.22 -0.78 6.71
CA LEU A 117 -2.26 -1.63 6.12
C LEU A 117 -2.53 -2.87 6.98
N LEU A 118 -1.48 -3.51 7.52
CA LEU A 118 -1.67 -4.63 8.44
C LEU A 118 -2.43 -4.23 9.70
N LEU A 119 -2.13 -3.06 10.28
CA LEU A 119 -2.89 -2.56 11.42
C LEU A 119 -4.35 -2.30 11.06
N GLU A 120 -4.64 -1.75 9.88
CA GLU A 120 -6.03 -1.57 9.44
C GLU A 120 -6.77 -2.91 9.34
N LEU A 121 -6.12 -3.94 8.75
CA LEU A 121 -6.69 -5.28 8.64
C LEU A 121 -6.92 -5.95 10.00
N ILE A 122 -5.99 -5.77 10.94
CA ILE A 122 -6.09 -6.35 12.29
C ILE A 122 -7.19 -5.67 13.11
N THR A 123 -7.29 -4.35 13.00
CA THR A 123 -8.13 -3.51 13.87
C THR A 123 -9.51 -3.21 13.30
N GLY A 124 -9.70 -3.40 11.99
CA GLY A 124 -10.91 -2.97 11.27
C GLY A 124 -11.09 -1.45 11.23
N ARG A 125 -10.04 -0.68 11.56
CA ARG A 125 -10.06 0.79 11.62
C ARG A 125 -9.33 1.38 10.41
N PRO A 126 -9.77 2.54 9.89
CA PRO A 126 -9.04 3.24 8.84
C PRO A 126 -7.72 3.83 9.37
N ALA A 127 -6.72 3.99 8.49
CA ALA A 127 -5.42 4.57 8.81
C ALA A 127 -5.54 5.99 9.39
N ILE A 128 -6.56 6.74 8.97
CA ILE A 128 -7.00 8.01 9.57
C ILE A 128 -8.50 7.93 9.80
N ASP A 129 -8.94 8.22 11.03
CA ASP A 129 -10.36 8.27 11.36
C ASP A 129 -11.02 9.61 10.98
N ASP A 130 -12.35 9.67 11.12
CA ASP A 130 -13.15 10.88 10.82
C ASP A 130 -12.75 12.10 11.69
N SER A 131 -12.02 11.87 12.78
CA SER A 131 -11.49 12.92 13.67
C SER A 131 -10.03 13.29 13.36
N HIS A 132 -9.50 12.84 12.22
CA HIS A 132 -8.13 13.03 11.78
C HIS A 132 -7.07 12.44 12.73
N GLN A 133 -7.43 11.44 13.54
CA GLN A 133 -6.46 10.70 14.35
C GLN A 133 -5.85 9.54 13.56
N GLY A 134 -4.52 9.43 13.62
CA GLY A 134 -3.80 8.36 12.94
C GLY A 134 -3.84 7.05 13.70
N LEU A 135 -4.16 5.96 13.01
CA LEU A 135 -4.22 4.60 13.54
C LEU A 135 -2.95 4.19 14.27
N VAL A 136 -1.79 4.51 13.71
CA VAL A 136 -0.47 4.21 14.29
C VAL A 136 -0.30 4.89 15.65
N MET A 137 -0.77 6.13 15.80
CA MET A 137 -0.67 6.86 17.07
C MET A 137 -1.56 6.22 18.14
N TRP A 138 -2.77 5.81 17.75
CA TRP A 138 -3.71 5.12 18.62
C TRP A 138 -3.20 3.72 19.04
N ALA A 139 -2.62 2.94 18.12
CA ALA A 139 -2.16 1.58 18.37
C ALA A 139 -0.85 1.51 19.18
N LYS A 140 0.01 2.54 19.11
CA LYS A 140 1.35 2.57 19.73
C LYS A 140 1.37 2.12 21.21
N PRO A 141 0.54 2.65 22.12
CA PRO A 141 0.54 2.24 23.52
C PRO A 141 0.28 0.74 23.73
N MET A 142 -0.58 0.16 22.88
CA MET A 142 -0.99 -1.25 22.94
C MET A 142 0.11 -2.16 22.37
N LEU A 143 0.79 -1.71 21.32
CA LEU A 143 1.96 -2.39 20.77
C LEU A 143 3.13 -2.43 21.76
N ILE A 144 3.39 -1.31 22.45
CA ILE A 144 4.46 -1.20 23.46
C ILE A 144 4.15 -2.06 24.69
N SER A 145 2.92 -2.01 25.19
CA SER A 145 2.48 -2.84 26.33
C SER A 145 2.29 -4.32 25.98
N LYS A 146 2.44 -4.69 24.70
CA LYS A 146 2.21 -6.04 24.15
C LYS A 146 0.80 -6.57 24.42
N ASN A 147 -0.17 -5.67 24.56
CA ASN A 147 -1.56 -6.00 24.75
C ASN A 147 -2.26 -6.13 23.39
N TYR A 148 -1.95 -7.22 22.68
CA TYR A 148 -2.41 -7.41 21.30
C TYR A 148 -3.91 -7.74 21.19
N SER A 149 -4.52 -8.28 22.26
CA SER A 149 -5.95 -8.63 22.28
C SER A 149 -6.85 -7.42 22.09
N GLU A 150 -6.46 -6.25 22.58
CA GLU A 150 -7.26 -5.03 22.45
C GLU A 150 -7.13 -4.38 21.06
N LEU A 151 -6.14 -4.78 20.27
CA LEU A 151 -5.97 -4.30 18.89
C LEU A 151 -6.91 -5.01 17.91
N VAL A 152 -7.30 -6.25 18.20
CA VAL A 152 -8.06 -7.07 17.25
C VAL A 152 -9.48 -6.52 17.10
N ASP A 153 -9.96 -6.46 15.85
CA ASP A 153 -11.33 -6.08 15.55
C ASP A 153 -12.33 -6.98 16.30
N SER A 154 -13.14 -6.35 17.14
CA SER A 154 -14.23 -7.00 17.89
C SER A 154 -15.23 -7.74 17.00
N SER A 155 -15.35 -7.36 15.72
CA SER A 155 -16.23 -8.02 14.75
C SER A 155 -15.80 -9.45 14.40
N LEU A 156 -14.51 -9.77 14.56
CA LEU A 156 -13.94 -11.08 14.29
C LEU A 156 -14.34 -12.13 15.35
N GLY A 157 -14.73 -11.71 16.56
CA GLY A 157 -15.07 -12.63 17.66
C GLY A 157 -13.94 -13.64 17.91
N ASP A 158 -14.25 -14.94 17.89
CA ASP A 158 -13.26 -16.03 17.99
C ASP A 158 -12.85 -16.61 16.62
N ALA A 159 -13.23 -15.97 15.51
CA ALA A 159 -13.03 -16.48 14.14
C ALA A 159 -11.63 -16.18 13.57
N TYR A 160 -10.59 -16.31 14.38
CA TYR A 160 -9.20 -16.15 13.96
C TYR A 160 -8.24 -17.02 14.77
N ASP A 161 -7.10 -17.39 14.18
CA ASP A 161 -6.04 -18.09 14.91
C ASP A 161 -5.21 -17.08 15.72
N SER A 162 -5.22 -17.25 17.05
CA SER A 162 -4.54 -16.32 17.96
C SER A 162 -3.03 -16.24 17.77
N GLU A 163 -2.39 -17.31 17.32
CA GLU A 163 -0.94 -17.36 17.09
C GLU A 163 -0.58 -16.68 15.77
N GLN A 164 -1.40 -16.87 14.72
CA GLN A 164 -1.27 -16.13 13.46
C GLN A 164 -1.50 -14.64 13.68
N MET A 165 -2.51 -14.26 14.46
CA MET A 165 -2.80 -12.86 14.79
C MET A 165 -1.64 -12.21 15.53
N LYS A 166 -1.06 -12.87 16.55
CA LYS A 166 0.14 -12.38 17.24
C LYS A 166 1.31 -12.16 16.29
N ARG A 167 1.52 -13.08 15.33
CA ARG A 167 2.56 -12.91 14.30
C ARG A 167 2.28 -11.70 13.41
N MET A 168 1.04 -11.52 12.96
CA MET A 168 0.66 -10.36 12.14
C MET A 168 0.87 -9.04 12.89
N VAL A 169 0.45 -8.96 14.16
CA VAL A 169 0.67 -7.77 15.00
C VAL A 169 2.16 -7.49 15.19
N MET A 170 2.98 -8.53 15.39
CA MET A 170 4.43 -8.37 15.52
C MET A 170 5.06 -7.83 14.23
N VAL A 171 4.66 -8.36 13.07
CA VAL A 171 5.12 -7.86 11.76
C VAL A 171 4.70 -6.42 11.55
N ALA A 172 3.43 -6.09 11.82
CA ALA A 172 2.94 -4.73 11.71
C ALA A 172 3.78 -3.78 12.59
N SER A 173 4.04 -4.17 13.85
CA SER A 173 4.82 -3.40 14.81
C SER A 173 6.26 -3.10 14.36
N ILE A 174 6.97 -4.06 13.75
CA ILE A 174 8.34 -3.84 13.26
C ILE A 174 8.35 -3.04 11.95
N CYS A 175 7.31 -3.16 11.12
CA CYS A 175 7.19 -2.42 9.88
C CYS A 175 6.91 -0.93 10.12
N ILE A 176 6.12 -0.59 11.14
CA ILE A 176 5.82 0.82 11.48
C ILE A 176 6.85 1.49 12.41
N HIS A 177 8.06 0.91 12.52
CA HIS A 177 9.10 1.43 13.39
C HIS A 177 9.51 2.86 12.98
N GLN A 178 9.79 3.72 13.96
CA GLN A 178 10.13 5.14 13.72
C GLN A 178 11.39 5.29 12.88
N SER A 179 12.43 4.51 13.18
CA SER A 179 13.63 4.45 12.34
C SER A 179 13.43 3.51 11.15
N SER A 180 13.67 3.98 9.93
CA SER A 180 13.60 3.18 8.70
C SER A 180 14.61 2.03 8.67
N THR A 181 15.78 2.21 9.29
CA THR A 181 16.85 1.20 9.36
C THR A 181 16.47 -0.03 10.17
N GLU A 182 15.57 0.12 11.14
CA GLU A 182 15.08 -0.96 12.00
C GLU A 182 13.90 -1.72 11.38
N ARG A 183 13.31 -1.17 10.30
CA ARG A 183 12.26 -1.88 9.57
C ARG A 183 12.89 -3.04 8.80
N PRO A 184 12.19 -4.18 8.66
CA PRO A 184 12.67 -5.29 7.85
C PRO A 184 12.77 -4.92 6.36
N GLN A 185 13.36 -5.78 5.54
CA GLN A 185 13.13 -5.72 4.09
C GLN A 185 11.73 -6.23 3.75
N MET A 186 11.13 -5.78 2.66
CA MET A 186 9.78 -6.22 2.25
C MET A 186 9.70 -7.74 2.01
N SER A 187 10.79 -8.34 1.52
CA SER A 187 10.95 -9.79 1.40
C SER A 187 10.89 -10.52 2.74
N GLN A 188 11.33 -9.89 3.83
CA GLN A 188 11.29 -10.46 5.18
C GLN A 188 9.94 -10.21 5.86
N ALA A 189 9.31 -9.05 5.60
CA ALA A 189 7.99 -8.71 6.13
C ALA A 189 6.88 -9.63 5.60
N SER A 190 7.02 -10.15 4.38
CA SER A 190 6.06 -11.06 3.74
C SER A 190 6.21 -12.53 4.16
N VAL A 191 7.38 -12.95 4.68
CA VAL A 191 7.63 -14.37 5.06
C VAL A 191 6.68 -14.91 6.14
N PRO A 192 6.32 -14.15 7.20
CA PRO A 192 5.38 -14.62 8.20
C PRO A 192 3.99 -14.93 7.64
N PHE A 193 3.56 -14.30 6.54
CA PHE A 193 2.26 -14.57 5.89
C PHE A 193 2.20 -15.96 5.25
N ASN A 194 3.29 -16.39 4.59
CA ASN A 194 3.35 -17.72 3.97
C ASN A 194 3.27 -18.86 5.00
N LYS A 195 3.54 -18.58 6.28
CA LYS A 195 3.38 -19.54 7.38
C LYS A 195 2.04 -19.43 8.11
N CYS A 196 1.21 -18.43 7.81
CA CYS A 196 -0.14 -18.30 8.36
C CYS A 196 -1.21 -18.85 7.40
N LEU A 197 -0.92 -18.98 6.10
CA LEU A 197 -1.86 -19.52 5.11
C LEU A 197 -1.67 -21.02 4.78
N LEU A 198 -0.79 -21.70 5.51
CA LEU A 198 -0.56 -23.17 5.46
C LEU A 198 -0.90 -23.79 6.81
#